data_AF-A0A2X3EMZ1-F1
#
_entry.id   AF-A0A2X3EMZ1-F1
#
_cell.length_a   1.000
_cell.length_b   1.000
_cell.length_c   1.000
_cell.angle_alpha   90.00
_cell.angle_beta   90.00
_cell.angle_gamma   90.00
#
_symmetry.space_group_name_H-M   'P 1'
#
loop_
_entity.id
_entity.type
_entity.pdbx_description
1 polymer ?
#
loop_
_entity_poly.entity_id
_entity_poly.type
_entity_poly.pdbx_seq_one_letter_code
_entity_poly.pdbx_strand_id
1 'polypeptide(L)' 'MLLERVEIVGFRGINRLSLMLEQNNVLIGRTRGGSPVCLMR' A
#
# COMPACT_ATOMS: atom_id res chain seq x y z
N MET A 1 -0.04 -17.84 5.54
CA MET A 1 -0.77 -16.65 6.01
C MET A 1 -1.13 -15.83 4.77
N LEU A 2 -2.42 -15.60 4.51
CA LEU A 2 -2.94 -14.82 3.37
C LEU A 2 -3.49 -13.49 3.93
N LEU A 3 -3.23 -12.39 3.24
CA LEU A 3 -3.82 -11.09 3.58
C LEU A 3 -5.01 -10.86 2.65
N GLU A 4 -6.17 -10.58 3.22
CA GLU A 4 -7.41 -10.34 2.46
C GLU A 4 -7.69 -8.84 2.27
N ARG A 5 -7.24 -8.02 3.21
CA ARG A 5 -7.45 -6.57 3.21
C ARG A 5 -6.30 -5.84 3.89
N VAL A 6 -5.93 -4.69 3.33
CA VAL A 6 -5.02 -3.74 3.97
C VAL A 6 -5.70 -2.38 4.08
N GLU A 7 -5.68 -1.79 5.27
CA GLU A 7 -6.08 -0.41 5.51
C GLU A 7 -4.88 0.39 6.04
N ILE A 8 -4.58 1.52 5.38
CA ILE A 8 -3.55 2.48 5.78
C ILE A 8 -4.24 3.78 6.13
N VAL A 9 -4.00 4.30 7.33
CA VAL A 9 -4.53 5.58 7.81
C VAL A 9 -3.38 6.48 8.25
N GLY A 10 -3.34 7.71 7.76
CA GLY A 10 -2.42 8.75 8.24
C GLY A 10 -0.92 8.53 7.95
N PHE A 11 -0.54 7.67 7.00
CA PHE A 11 0.88 7.39 6.71
C PHE A 11 1.45 8.33 5.64
N ARG A 12 2.44 9.16 6.01
CA ARG A 12 3.21 10.05 5.10
C ARG A 12 2.33 10.88 4.12
N GLY A 13 1.17 11.35 4.57
CA GLY A 13 0.23 12.13 3.75
C GLY A 13 -0.83 11.30 3.03
N ILE A 14 -0.83 9.98 3.17
CA ILE A 14 -1.95 9.12 2.77
C ILE A 14 -2.99 9.18 3.88
N ASN A 15 -4.10 9.87 3.63
CA ASN A 15 -5.18 10.01 4.62
C ASN A 15 -5.87 8.68 4.88
N ARG A 16 -6.34 7.99 3.82
CA ARG A 16 -6.91 6.64 3.93
C ARG A 16 -6.73 5.86 2.62
N LEU A 17 -6.18 4.66 2.69
CA LEU A 17 -6.13 3.69 1.60
C LEU A 17 -6.70 2.36 2.10
N SER A 18 -7.73 1.83 1.44
CA SER A 18 -8.27 0.50 1.71
C SER A 18 -8.22 -0.32 0.44
N LEU A 19 -7.61 -1.50 0.51
CA LEU A 19 -7.49 -2.39 -0.64
C LEU A 19 -7.91 -3.80 -0.28
N MET A 20 -8.75 -4.38 -1.16
CA MET A 20 -8.98 -5.81 -1.19
C MET A 20 -7.80 -6.46 -1.91
N LEU A 21 -7.25 -7.50 -1.30
CA LEU A 21 -6.12 -8.24 -1.84
C LEU A 21 -6.62 -9.51 -2.52
N GLU A 22 -6.41 -9.57 -3.83
CA GLU A 22 -6.56 -10.79 -4.62
C GLU A 22 -5.25 -11.59 -4.57
N GLN A 23 -5.29 -12.87 -4.94
CA GLN A 23 -4.17 -13.80 -4.79
C GLN A 23 -2.86 -13.36 -5.48
N ASN A 24 -2.93 -12.47 -6.46
CA ASN A 24 -1.78 -12.01 -7.26
C ASN A 24 -1.46 -10.51 -7.08
N ASN A 25 -2.00 -9.86 -6.05
CA ASN A 25 -1.76 -8.43 -5.85
C ASN A 25 -0.30 -8.18 -5.46
N VAL A 26 0.39 -7.32 -6.22
CA VAL A 26 1.78 -6.93 -5.95
C VAL A 26 1.82 -5.47 -5.50
N LEU A 27 2.20 -5.26 -4.25
CA LEU A 27 2.39 -3.93 -3.68
C LEU A 27 3.80 -3.42 -4.01
N ILE A 28 3.94 -2.40 -4.87
CA ILE A 28 5.24 -1.87 -5.27
C ILE A 28 5.49 -0.53 -4.59
N GLY A 29 6.46 -0.47 -3.67
CA GLY A 29 6.92 0.80 -3.11
C GLY A 29 7.95 1.50 -4.02
N ARG A 30 7.74 2.77 -4.36
CA ARG A 30 8.79 3.65 -4.90
C ARG A 30 9.23 4.62 -3.82
N THR A 31 10.52 4.72 -3.56
CA THR A 31 11.05 5.72 -2.62
C THR A 31 11.26 7.05 -3.35
N ARG A 32 10.72 8.16 -2.82
CA ARG A 32 11.03 9.51 -3.30
C ARG A 32 11.73 10.29 -2.18
N GLY A 33 12.99 10.66 -2.41
CA GLY A 33 13.79 11.44 -1.45
C GLY A 33 13.92 10.79 -0.07
N GLY A 34 14.10 9.46 -0.01
CA GLY A 34 14.19 8.71 1.25
C GLY A 34 12.83 8.37 1.90
N SER A 35 11.71 8.79 1.30
CA SER A 35 10.38 8.41 1.75
C SER A 35 9.74 7.30 0.91
N PRO A 36 9.43 6.10 1.47
CA PRO A 36 8.61 5.11 0.79
C PRO A 36 7.24 5.67 0.40
N VAL A 37 6.91 5.56 -0.87
CA VAL A 37 5.60 5.82 -1.48
C VAL A 37 5.12 4.51 -2.08
N CYS A 38 3.83 4.22 -1.99
CA CYS A 38 3.26 2.98 -2.52
C CYS A 38 2.61 3.21 -3.90
N LEU A 39 2.93 2.38 -4.88
CA LEU A 39 2.31 2.28 -6.20
C LEU A 39 1.74 0.88 -6.37
N MET A 40 0.46 0.78 -6.70
CA MET A 40 -0.19 -0.50 -6.99
C MET A 40 -0.20 -0.75 -8.50
N ARG A 41 0.06 -1.98 -8.90
CA ARG A 41 -0.20 -2.50 -10.25
C ARG A 41 -1.01 -3.78 -10.15
#